data_AF-A0A965S089-F1
#
_entry.id   AF-A0A965S089-F1
#
_cell.length_a   1.000
_cell.length_b   1.000
_cell.length_c   1.000
_cell.angle_alpha   90.00
_cell.angle_beta   90.00
_cell.angle_gamma   90.00
#
_symmetry.space_group_name_H-M   'P 1'
#
loop_
_entity.id
_entity.type
_entity.pdbx_description
1 polymer ?
#
loop_
_entity_poly.entity_id
_entity_poly.type
_entity_poly.pdbx_seq_one_letter_code
_entity_poly.pdbx_strand_id
1 'polypeptide(L)'
;VPAYYLPRTHVNLDKLYGEDGSMYFDDAIEIEMYIKTFDGFQGQLDFISKFGLQVDEQITFSLVKKRFQQAMKPCLMTEYNYNLILEDSGEILYQNEMLSDTDGRKIDDYDYSGIYRPREGDLIWLPLVQSMYEIKFCEDNEYFFQLGKTYTYELRCDRFDYSSEIIDTDVSEIDEIEDSYSLATNILDELLDEDGDKMLLEDSNTIILEGDTFENRANTADNDFITSEVNDDDILDFSEANPFALTKEW
;
A
#
# COMPACT_ATOMS: atom_id res chain seq x y z
N VAL A 1 22.82 2.34 -8.39
CA VAL A 1 22.38 3.13 -7.22
C VAL A 1 21.32 2.32 -6.49
N PRO A 2 21.34 2.30 -5.15
CA PRO A 2 20.22 1.76 -4.39
C PRO A 2 19.00 2.64 -4.68
N ALA A 3 17.91 2.00 -5.05
CA ALA A 3 16.62 2.63 -5.33
C ALA A 3 15.54 1.74 -4.70
N TYR A 4 14.45 2.32 -4.27
CA TYR A 4 13.29 1.54 -3.83
C TYR A 4 12.28 1.49 -4.96
N TYR A 5 11.79 0.29 -5.24
CA TYR A 5 10.71 0.03 -6.19
C TYR A 5 9.43 -0.21 -5.41
N LEU A 6 8.44 0.63 -5.68
CA LEU A 6 7.15 0.61 -5.00
C LEU A 6 6.12 0.08 -6.01
N PRO A 7 5.71 -1.19 -5.89
CA PRO A 7 4.68 -1.75 -6.75
C PRO A 7 3.34 -1.11 -6.43
N ARG A 8 2.57 -0.74 -7.45
CA ARG A 8 1.20 -0.26 -7.21
C ARG A 8 0.31 -1.41 -6.74
N THR A 9 -0.50 -1.17 -5.71
CA THR A 9 -1.59 -2.05 -5.31
C THR A 9 -2.92 -1.43 -5.70
N HIS A 10 -3.72 -2.19 -6.44
CA HIS A 10 -5.05 -1.75 -6.87
C HIS A 10 -6.05 -2.11 -5.77
N VAL A 11 -6.53 -1.12 -5.02
CA VAL A 11 -7.46 -1.36 -3.90
C VAL A 11 -8.91 -1.53 -4.38
N ASN A 12 -9.29 -0.93 -5.52
CA ASN A 12 -10.67 -0.99 -6.03
C ASN A 12 -10.74 -0.98 -7.57
N LEU A 13 -10.20 -2.00 -8.23
CA LEU A 13 -10.43 -2.18 -9.66
C LEU A 13 -11.92 -2.44 -9.92
N ASP A 14 -12.63 -1.46 -10.47
CA ASP A 14 -14.01 -1.65 -10.91
C ASP A 14 -14.01 -2.56 -12.14
N LYS A 15 -14.36 -3.83 -11.94
CA LYS A 15 -14.37 -4.85 -13.00
C LYS A 15 -15.48 -4.61 -14.03
N LEU A 16 -16.46 -3.74 -13.76
CA LEU A 16 -17.55 -3.45 -14.67
C LEU A 16 -17.21 -2.29 -15.62
N TYR A 17 -16.60 -1.21 -15.11
CA TYR A 17 -16.26 -0.02 -15.88
C TYR A 17 -14.77 0.10 -16.24
N GLY A 18 -13.91 -0.72 -15.65
CA GLY A 18 -12.47 -0.70 -15.88
C GLY A 18 -11.78 0.57 -15.35
N GLU A 19 -12.46 1.29 -14.46
CA GLU A 19 -11.93 2.46 -13.77
C GLU A 19 -11.22 2.01 -12.49
N ASP A 20 -10.12 2.67 -12.18
CA ASP A 20 -9.42 2.55 -10.92
C ASP A 20 -9.34 3.94 -10.30
N GLY A 21 -10.01 4.10 -9.16
CA GLY A 21 -10.26 5.42 -8.57
C GLY A 21 -9.18 5.91 -7.63
N SER A 22 -8.26 5.04 -7.19
CA SER A 22 -7.20 5.44 -6.25
C SER A 22 -6.03 4.46 -6.29
N MET A 23 -4.83 5.01 -6.42
CA MET A 23 -3.58 4.27 -6.34
C MET A 23 -3.12 4.20 -4.88
N TYR A 24 -2.74 3.01 -4.44
CA TYR A 24 -2.17 2.76 -3.12
C TYR A 24 -0.80 2.11 -3.27
N PHE A 25 0.13 2.49 -2.40
CA PHE A 25 1.48 1.94 -2.34
C PHE A 25 1.77 1.53 -0.88
N ASP A 26 1.98 0.23 -0.67
CA ASP A 26 2.08 -0.39 0.67
C ASP A 26 3.38 -1.17 0.88
N ASP A 27 4.30 -1.16 -0.07
CA ASP A 27 5.59 -1.84 0.04
C ASP A 27 6.68 -1.08 -0.75
N ALA A 28 7.92 -1.23 -0.30
CA ALA A 28 9.12 -0.63 -0.87
C ALA A 28 10.25 -1.65 -0.97
N ILE A 29 10.50 -2.16 -2.18
CA ILE A 29 11.52 -3.18 -2.44
C ILE A 29 12.83 -2.54 -2.87
N GLU A 30 13.93 -2.81 -2.16
CA GLU A 30 15.25 -2.33 -2.57
C GLU A 30 15.74 -3.03 -3.85
N ILE A 31 16.06 -2.23 -4.88
CA ILE A 31 16.59 -2.70 -6.15
C ILE A 31 17.81 -1.88 -6.62
N GLU A 32 18.74 -2.58 -7.29
CA GLU A 32 19.91 -1.95 -7.89
C GLU A 32 19.65 -1.52 -9.33
N MET A 33 19.70 -0.21 -9.60
CA MET A 33 19.48 0.36 -10.93
C MET A 33 20.67 1.18 -11.42
N TYR A 34 20.84 1.28 -12.73
CA TYR A 34 21.82 2.17 -13.36
C TYR A 34 21.10 3.31 -14.08
N ILE A 35 21.61 4.54 -13.95
CA ILE A 35 21.10 5.69 -14.72
C ILE A 35 21.82 5.67 -16.07
N LYS A 36 21.07 5.48 -17.16
CA LYS A 36 21.62 5.40 -18.52
C LYS A 36 21.88 6.79 -19.11
N THR A 37 20.99 7.73 -18.82
CA THR A 37 21.06 9.11 -19.29
C THR A 37 20.30 10.02 -18.35
N PHE A 38 20.94 11.12 -17.96
CA PHE A 38 20.27 12.37 -17.64
C PHE A 38 20.36 13.19 -18.92
N ASP A 39 19.26 13.40 -19.64
CA ASP A 39 19.30 14.12 -20.90
C ASP A 39 19.70 15.59 -20.63
N GLY A 40 20.99 15.84 -20.78
CA GLY A 40 21.62 17.13 -20.60
C GLY A 40 21.37 18.03 -21.79
N PHE A 41 20.15 18.55 -21.95
CA PHE A 41 19.91 19.79 -22.70
C PHE A 41 20.10 21.02 -21.80
N GLN A 42 21.24 21.07 -21.09
CA GLN A 42 21.64 22.18 -20.18
C GLN A 42 21.73 23.57 -20.86
N GLY A 43 21.41 23.71 -22.14
CA GLY A 43 21.37 24.99 -22.86
C GLY A 43 20.01 25.39 -23.46
N GLN A 44 19.03 24.49 -23.57
CA GLN A 44 17.74 24.77 -24.22
C GLN A 44 16.54 24.71 -23.26
N LEU A 45 16.74 24.19 -22.04
CA LEU A 45 15.78 24.24 -20.94
C LEU A 45 15.53 25.67 -20.42
N ASP A 46 16.57 26.52 -20.31
CA ASP A 46 16.42 27.94 -19.91
C ASP A 46 15.71 28.80 -20.98
N PHE A 47 15.64 28.31 -22.23
CA PHE A 47 14.86 28.98 -23.26
C PHE A 47 13.38 28.63 -23.16
N ILE A 48 13.03 27.36 -22.97
CA ILE A 48 11.64 26.88 -22.97
C ILE A 48 10.92 27.20 -21.66
N SER A 49 11.61 27.16 -20.51
CA SER A 49 11.05 27.57 -19.21
C SER A 49 10.63 29.05 -19.20
N LYS A 50 11.33 29.94 -19.94
CA LYS A 50 10.96 31.35 -20.11
C LYS A 50 9.67 31.58 -20.90
N PHE A 51 9.16 30.57 -21.62
CA PHE A 51 7.89 30.66 -22.36
C PHE A 51 6.70 30.10 -21.56
N GLY A 52 6.88 29.72 -20.30
CA GLY A 52 5.80 29.14 -19.49
C GLY A 52 5.39 27.74 -19.92
N LEU A 53 6.25 27.04 -20.66
CA LEU A 53 6.10 25.62 -20.98
C LEU A 53 6.85 24.82 -19.92
N GLN A 54 6.13 23.98 -19.18
CA GLN A 54 6.70 23.00 -18.27
C GLN A 54 7.42 21.93 -19.09
N VAL A 55 8.69 21.66 -18.77
CA VAL A 55 9.46 20.57 -19.35
C VAL A 55 9.52 19.47 -18.32
N ASP A 56 8.92 18.32 -18.62
CA ASP A 56 8.93 17.18 -17.73
C ASP A 56 10.34 16.60 -17.65
N GLU A 57 10.82 16.37 -16.43
CA GLU A 57 12.12 15.77 -16.17
C GLU A 57 12.05 14.26 -16.41
N GLN A 58 12.63 13.81 -17.52
CA GLN A 58 12.72 12.39 -17.90
C GLN A 58 14.06 11.77 -17.53
N ILE A 59 14.01 10.60 -16.89
CA ILE A 59 15.20 9.79 -16.57
C ILE A 59 15.02 8.38 -17.12
N THR A 60 16.08 7.86 -17.73
CA THR A 60 16.12 6.47 -18.19
C THR A 60 16.97 5.63 -17.26
N PHE A 61 16.36 4.61 -16.67
CA PHE A 61 17.03 3.62 -15.85
C PHE A 61 17.29 2.32 -16.61
N SER A 62 18.33 1.61 -16.21
CA SER A 62 18.77 0.34 -16.72
C SER A 62 18.85 -0.65 -15.57
N LEU A 63 18.00 -1.68 -15.63
CA LEU A 63 17.80 -2.66 -14.56
C LEU A 63 18.08 -4.07 -15.07
N VAL A 64 18.87 -4.85 -14.33
CA VAL A 64 19.21 -6.21 -14.75
C VAL A 64 18.02 -7.17 -14.54
N LYS A 65 17.58 -7.88 -15.59
CA LYS A 65 16.38 -8.75 -15.54
C LYS A 65 16.46 -9.79 -14.41
N LYS A 66 17.63 -10.42 -14.24
CA LYS A 66 17.87 -11.42 -13.19
C LYS A 66 17.79 -10.85 -11.77
N ARG A 67 18.26 -9.61 -11.58
CA ARG A 67 18.25 -8.95 -10.26
C ARG A 67 16.84 -8.60 -9.84
N PHE A 68 16.05 -8.06 -10.77
CA PHE A 68 14.63 -7.80 -10.55
C PHE A 68 13.91 -9.07 -10.11
N GLN A 69 13.97 -10.14 -10.90
CA GLN A 69 13.32 -11.42 -10.55
C GLN A 69 13.78 -12.02 -9.22
N GLN A 70 15.03 -11.81 -8.83
CA GLN A 70 15.53 -12.22 -7.52
C GLN A 70 14.94 -11.38 -6.38
N ALA A 71 14.75 -10.08 -6.59
CA ALA A 71 14.15 -9.19 -5.59
C ALA A 71 12.65 -9.45 -5.38
N MET A 72 11.90 -9.80 -6.43
CA MET A 72 10.48 -10.19 -6.31
C MET A 72 10.26 -11.50 -5.56
N LYS A 73 11.26 -12.39 -5.54
CA LYS A 73 11.10 -13.73 -4.98
C LYS A 73 11.69 -13.76 -3.58
N PRO A 74 10.88 -13.98 -2.53
CA PRO A 74 11.44 -14.19 -1.19
C PRO A 74 12.30 -15.45 -1.22
N CYS A 75 13.57 -15.32 -0.84
CA CYS A 75 14.48 -16.45 -0.70
C CYS A 75 15.15 -16.40 0.68
N LEU A 76 15.26 -17.55 1.31
CA LEU A 76 16.03 -17.69 2.53
C LEU A 76 17.51 -17.49 2.22
N MET A 77 18.16 -16.56 2.92
CA MET A 77 19.59 -16.32 2.82
C MET A 77 20.28 -16.78 4.09
N THR A 78 21.55 -17.14 3.97
CA THR A 78 22.41 -17.36 5.13
C THR A 78 23.10 -16.08 5.56
N GLU A 79 23.77 -16.14 6.71
CA GLU A 79 24.57 -15.05 7.30
C GLU A 79 25.68 -14.51 6.37
N TYR A 80 26.03 -15.21 5.29
CA TYR A 80 27.00 -14.75 4.30
C TYR A 80 26.36 -14.45 2.94
N ASN A 81 25.06 -14.18 2.91
CA ASN A 81 24.30 -13.77 1.72
C ASN A 81 24.28 -14.81 0.58
N TYR A 82 24.40 -16.10 0.88
CA TYR A 82 24.12 -17.17 -0.09
C TYR A 82 22.69 -17.69 0.09
N ASN A 83 21.98 -17.89 -1.03
CA ASN A 83 20.64 -18.47 -1.03
C ASN A 83 20.69 -19.90 -0.45
N LEU A 84 19.77 -20.19 0.46
CA LEU A 84 19.54 -21.53 1.00
C LEU A 84 18.77 -22.37 -0.01
N ILE A 85 19.39 -23.47 -0.44
CA ILE A 85 18.80 -24.44 -1.37
C ILE A 85 18.81 -25.79 -0.66
N LEU A 86 17.76 -26.58 -0.85
CA LEU A 86 17.67 -27.95 -0.35
C LEU A 86 18.64 -28.87 -1.10
N GLU A 87 18.98 -30.01 -0.47
CA GLU A 87 19.84 -31.04 -1.07
C GLU A 87 19.26 -31.61 -2.38
N ASP A 88 17.94 -31.56 -2.55
CA ASP A 88 17.24 -31.95 -3.79
C ASP A 88 17.18 -30.81 -4.84
N SER A 89 18.04 -29.80 -4.73
CA SER A 89 18.06 -28.61 -5.59
C SER A 89 16.77 -27.76 -5.61
N GLY A 90 15.79 -28.11 -4.78
CA GLY A 90 14.59 -27.31 -4.54
C GLY A 90 14.91 -26.07 -3.71
N GLU A 91 14.30 -24.95 -4.03
CA GLU A 91 14.39 -23.75 -3.20
C GLU A 91 13.49 -23.91 -1.97
N ILE A 92 13.99 -23.52 -0.79
CA ILE A 92 13.13 -23.37 0.38
C ILE A 92 12.33 -22.08 0.15
N LEU A 93 11.14 -22.22 -0.41
CA LEU A 93 10.16 -21.15 -0.39
C LEU A 93 9.68 -21.00 1.06
N TYR A 94 9.53 -19.77 1.54
CA TYR A 94 8.63 -19.53 2.65
C TYR A 94 7.24 -19.98 2.17
N GLN A 95 6.82 -21.16 2.60
CA GLN A 95 5.43 -21.53 2.48
C GLN A 95 4.74 -20.69 3.54
N ASN A 96 4.05 -19.61 3.12
CA ASN A 96 3.10 -18.90 3.96
C ASN A 96 1.95 -19.88 4.27
N GLU A 97 2.21 -20.86 5.13
CA GLU A 97 1.16 -21.68 5.73
C GLU A 97 0.44 -20.78 6.73
N MET A 98 -0.63 -20.14 6.25
CA MET A 98 -1.79 -19.73 7.04
C MET A 98 -1.49 -19.19 8.45
N LEU A 99 -0.72 -18.12 8.56
CA LEU A 99 -0.77 -17.28 9.76
C LEU A 99 -1.76 -16.15 9.45
N SER A 100 -3.04 -16.42 9.69
CA SER A 100 -4.02 -15.36 9.89
C SER A 100 -3.76 -14.76 11.27
N ASP A 101 -3.72 -13.43 11.37
CA ASP A 101 -3.76 -12.77 12.66
C ASP A 101 -5.02 -13.21 13.43
N THR A 102 -5.04 -13.02 14.73
CA THR A 102 -6.18 -13.36 15.61
C THR A 102 -7.46 -12.63 15.16
N ASP A 103 -7.33 -11.51 14.44
CA ASP A 103 -8.39 -10.72 13.80
C ASP A 103 -8.72 -11.10 12.34
N GLY A 104 -8.15 -12.18 11.80
CA GLY A 104 -8.45 -12.66 10.45
C GLY A 104 -7.86 -11.81 9.31
N ARG A 105 -7.02 -10.82 9.63
CA ARG A 105 -6.17 -10.17 8.63
C ARG A 105 -5.07 -11.13 8.21
N LYS A 106 -4.85 -11.23 6.90
CA LYS A 106 -3.72 -11.99 6.35
C LYS A 106 -2.44 -11.25 6.72
N ILE A 107 -1.55 -11.94 7.43
CA ILE A 107 -0.21 -11.45 7.72
C ILE A 107 0.60 -11.66 6.43
N ASP A 108 1.01 -10.57 5.81
CA ASP A 108 2.15 -10.45 4.89
C ASP A 108 2.08 -11.29 3.58
N ASP A 109 1.08 -11.05 2.74
CA ASP A 109 0.92 -11.77 1.45
C ASP A 109 1.28 -10.89 0.23
N TYR A 110 2.46 -10.28 0.26
CA TYR A 110 3.07 -9.63 -0.90
C TYR A 110 3.63 -10.68 -1.89
N ASP A 111 2.76 -11.42 -2.58
CA ASP A 111 3.19 -12.40 -3.60
C ASP A 111 3.51 -11.71 -4.94
N TYR A 112 4.76 -11.27 -5.08
CA TYR A 112 5.27 -10.70 -6.33
C TYR A 112 5.77 -11.75 -7.33
N SER A 113 5.56 -13.05 -7.11
CA SER A 113 6.02 -14.12 -8.01
C SER A 113 5.41 -14.03 -9.41
N GLY A 114 4.23 -13.40 -9.54
CA GLY A 114 3.58 -13.12 -10.81
C GLY A 114 4.14 -11.91 -11.57
N ILE A 115 5.07 -11.15 -10.98
CA ILE A 115 5.66 -9.95 -11.58
C ILE A 115 7.01 -10.31 -12.20
N TYR A 116 6.99 -10.59 -13.51
CA TYR A 116 8.20 -10.97 -14.25
C TYR A 116 8.97 -9.78 -14.82
N ARG A 117 8.35 -8.59 -14.88
CA ARG A 117 8.93 -7.32 -15.35
C ARG A 117 8.32 -6.15 -14.57
N PRO A 118 9.04 -5.02 -14.43
CA PRO A 118 8.48 -3.80 -13.85
C PRO A 118 7.20 -3.40 -14.60
N ARG A 119 6.14 -3.05 -13.86
CA ARG A 119 4.87 -2.64 -14.48
C ARG A 119 4.90 -1.14 -14.71
N GLU A 120 4.17 -0.73 -15.74
CA GLU A 120 3.98 0.68 -16.06
C GLU A 120 3.02 1.29 -15.04
N GLY A 121 3.37 2.44 -14.46
CA GLY A 121 2.65 3.11 -13.38
C GLY A 121 3.12 2.72 -11.97
N ASP A 122 4.18 1.93 -11.83
CA ASP A 122 4.84 1.73 -10.53
C ASP A 122 5.81 2.89 -10.25
N LEU A 123 6.10 3.11 -8.96
CA LEU A 123 6.98 4.20 -8.53
C LEU A 123 8.39 3.69 -8.21
N ILE A 124 9.37 4.57 -8.41
CA ILE A 124 10.76 4.37 -8.03
C ILE A 124 11.19 5.55 -7.17
N TRP A 125 11.62 5.26 -5.95
CA TRP A 125 12.21 6.25 -5.06
C TRP A 125 13.74 6.19 -5.12
N LEU A 126 14.35 7.37 -5.26
CA LEU A 126 15.81 7.54 -5.21
C LEU A 126 16.21 8.29 -3.93
N PRO A 127 16.79 7.61 -2.92
CA PRO A 127 17.19 8.26 -1.67
C PRO A 127 18.20 9.40 -1.86
N LEU A 128 19.07 9.31 -2.86
CA LEU A 128 20.10 10.33 -3.12
C LEU A 128 19.51 11.64 -3.64
N VAL A 129 18.40 11.59 -4.39
CA VAL A 129 17.76 12.75 -5.03
C VAL A 129 16.55 13.21 -4.22
N GLN A 130 16.05 12.36 -3.31
CA GLN A 130 14.79 12.55 -2.58
C GLN A 130 13.64 12.88 -3.52
N SER A 131 13.52 12.11 -4.61
CA SER A 131 12.47 12.30 -5.62
C SER A 131 11.94 10.96 -6.10
N MET A 132 10.64 10.93 -6.35
CA MET A 132 9.93 9.78 -6.90
C MET A 132 9.82 9.90 -8.43
N TYR A 133 9.84 8.75 -9.09
CA TYR A 133 9.71 8.64 -10.53
C TYR A 133 8.69 7.56 -10.89
N GLU A 134 7.76 7.87 -11.78
CA GLU A 134 6.76 6.93 -12.29
C GLU A 134 7.28 6.24 -13.55
N ILE A 135 7.17 4.91 -13.62
CA ILE A 135 7.54 4.14 -14.81
C ILE A 135 6.47 4.30 -15.88
N LYS A 136 6.76 5.04 -16.97
CA LYS A 136 5.85 5.12 -18.12
C LYS A 136 5.98 3.92 -19.03
N PHE A 137 7.21 3.50 -19.32
CA PHE A 137 7.48 2.43 -20.27
C PHE A 137 8.59 1.51 -19.77
N CYS A 138 8.34 0.21 -19.88
CA CYS A 138 9.35 -0.83 -19.65
C CYS A 138 9.68 -1.53 -20.96
N GLU A 139 10.84 -1.19 -21.54
CA GLU A 139 11.37 -1.83 -22.75
C GLU A 139 12.34 -2.96 -22.39
N ASP A 140 12.27 -4.06 -23.13
CA ASP A 140 13.26 -5.13 -23.05
C ASP A 140 14.39 -4.87 -24.05
N ASN A 141 15.57 -4.52 -23.53
CA ASN A 141 16.70 -4.28 -24.40
C ASN A 141 17.50 -5.56 -24.63
N GLU A 142 17.26 -6.19 -25.78
CA GLU A 142 18.01 -7.34 -26.27
C GLU A 142 19.10 -6.92 -27.26
N TYR A 143 20.15 -6.24 -26.78
CA TYR A 143 21.35 -6.12 -27.60
C TYR A 143 21.94 -7.52 -27.79
N PHE A 144 21.89 -8.04 -29.02
CA PHE A 144 22.56 -9.27 -29.42
C PHE A 144 24.06 -9.16 -29.13
N PHE A 145 24.45 -9.68 -27.99
CA PHE A 145 25.83 -9.75 -27.58
C PHE A 145 26.33 -11.19 -27.69
N GLN A 146 27.57 -11.35 -28.14
CA GLN A 146 28.29 -12.62 -28.06
C GLN A 146 28.30 -13.09 -26.59
N LEU A 147 28.19 -14.41 -26.38
CA LEU A 147 27.99 -15.10 -25.09
C LEU A 147 28.51 -14.30 -23.87
N GLY A 148 27.60 -13.94 -22.95
CA GLY A 148 27.97 -13.50 -21.59
C GLY A 148 27.52 -12.11 -21.15
N LYS A 149 26.69 -11.38 -21.90
CA LYS A 149 26.11 -10.10 -21.44
C LYS A 149 24.68 -10.27 -20.95
N THR A 150 24.40 -9.67 -19.80
CA THR A 150 23.17 -9.86 -19.04
C THR A 150 22.01 -9.09 -19.66
N TYR A 151 20.85 -9.74 -19.77
CA TYR A 151 19.60 -9.09 -20.18
C TYR A 151 19.23 -7.98 -19.20
N THR A 152 18.81 -6.84 -19.74
CA THR A 152 18.50 -5.64 -18.98
C THR A 152 17.15 -5.07 -19.45
N TYR A 153 16.33 -4.60 -18.52
CA TYR A 153 15.18 -3.74 -18.77
C TYR A 153 15.62 -2.28 -18.85
N GLU A 154 15.06 -1.56 -19.82
CA GLU A 154 15.21 -0.13 -19.95
C GLU A 154 13.88 0.52 -19.53
N LEU A 155 13.92 1.27 -18.43
CA LEU A 155 12.76 1.93 -17.86
C LEU A 155 12.84 3.40 -18.18
N ARG A 156 11.82 3.92 -18.88
CA ARG A 156 11.63 5.35 -19.06
C ARG A 156 10.70 5.84 -17.98
N CYS A 157 11.20 6.75 -17.15
CA CYS A 157 10.47 7.26 -16.02
C CYS A 157 10.35 8.79 -16.11
N ASP A 158 9.18 9.28 -15.73
CA ASP A 158 8.91 10.70 -15.55
C ASP A 158 8.94 11.02 -14.05
N ARG A 159 9.28 12.24 -13.67
CA ARG A 159 9.17 12.66 -12.26
C ARG A 159 7.71 12.55 -11.80
N PHE A 160 7.50 11.91 -10.66
CA PHE A 160 6.18 11.80 -10.05
C PHE A 160 5.91 13.06 -9.23
N ASP A 161 4.78 13.70 -9.50
CA ASP A 161 4.24 14.78 -8.67
C ASP A 161 3.08 14.19 -7.85
N TYR A 162 3.12 14.35 -6.53
CA TYR A 162 2.12 13.80 -5.62
C TYR A 162 0.74 14.42 -5.84
N SER A 163 -0.29 13.60 -6.00
CA SER A 163 -1.69 13.98 -6.24
C SER A 163 -2.69 13.32 -5.29
N SER A 164 -2.33 13.22 -4.01
CA SER A 164 -3.14 12.65 -2.92
C SER A 164 -3.33 11.13 -2.97
N GLU A 165 -2.35 10.41 -3.52
CA GLU A 165 -2.22 8.96 -3.36
C GLU A 165 -1.88 8.61 -1.90
N ILE A 166 -2.30 7.42 -1.45
CA ILE A 166 -1.93 6.93 -0.13
C ILE A 166 -0.63 6.14 -0.28
N ILE A 167 0.40 6.50 0.49
CA ILE A 167 1.73 5.92 0.45
C ILE A 167 2.10 5.52 1.88
N ASP A 168 1.77 4.29 2.25
CA ASP A 168 2.03 3.73 3.58
C ASP A 168 3.04 2.60 3.43
N THR A 169 4.29 2.97 3.24
CA THR A 169 5.39 2.02 3.12
C THR A 169 6.05 1.79 4.48
N ASP A 170 6.86 0.74 4.61
CA ASP A 170 7.65 0.54 5.84
C ASP A 170 8.92 1.43 5.90
N VAL A 171 9.01 2.48 5.08
CA VAL A 171 10.20 3.33 4.91
C VAL A 171 9.86 4.77 5.26
N SER A 172 10.26 5.19 6.46
CA SER A 172 10.02 6.54 7.01
C SER A 172 10.31 7.70 6.05
N GLU A 173 11.36 7.61 5.23
CA GLU A 173 11.72 8.68 4.27
C GLU A 173 10.70 8.85 3.13
N ILE A 174 9.97 7.78 2.81
CA ILE A 174 8.96 7.74 1.76
C ILE A 174 7.63 8.22 2.34
N ASP A 175 7.26 7.76 3.52
CA ASP A 175 6.00 8.14 4.18
C ASP A 175 6.00 9.62 4.60
N GLU A 176 7.18 10.17 4.93
CA GLU A 176 7.37 11.62 5.17
C GLU A 176 6.90 12.50 3.99
N ILE A 177 6.87 11.96 2.76
CA ILE A 177 6.37 12.68 1.58
C ILE A 177 4.85 12.83 1.67
N GLU A 178 4.13 11.79 2.09
CA GLU A 178 2.70 11.89 2.36
C GLU A 178 2.47 12.93 3.46
N ASP A 179 3.17 12.84 4.59
CA ASP A 179 3.02 13.79 5.71
C ASP A 179 3.28 15.25 5.30
N SER A 180 4.25 15.48 4.41
CA SER A 180 4.68 16.83 4.01
C SER A 180 3.78 17.47 2.95
N TYR A 181 3.26 16.66 2.02
CA TYR A 181 2.49 17.13 0.85
C TYR A 181 0.99 16.85 0.95
N SER A 182 0.57 16.02 1.91
CA SER A 182 -0.84 15.83 2.18
C SER A 182 -1.48 17.16 2.55
N LEU A 183 -2.35 17.63 1.66
CA LEU A 183 -3.28 18.72 1.94
C LEU A 183 -4.34 18.29 2.96
N ALA A 184 -4.35 17.02 3.39
CA ALA A 184 -5.05 16.61 4.59
C ALA A 184 -4.32 17.20 5.80
N THR A 185 -4.58 18.48 5.99
CA THR A 185 -4.73 19.11 7.29
C THR A 185 -5.66 18.22 8.13
N ASN A 186 -5.13 17.14 8.71
CA ASN A 186 -5.54 16.69 10.03
C ASN A 186 -4.91 17.66 11.05
N ILE A 187 -5.14 18.96 10.85
CA ILE A 187 -5.18 19.86 11.99
C ILE A 187 -6.47 19.40 12.67
N LEU A 188 -6.36 18.57 13.71
CA LEU A 188 -7.37 18.68 14.76
C LEU A 188 -7.38 20.17 15.06
N ASP A 189 -8.46 20.85 14.71
CA ASP A 189 -8.63 22.26 15.04
C ASP A 189 -8.67 22.29 16.57
N GLU A 190 -7.50 22.48 17.18
CA GLU A 190 -7.33 22.54 18.62
C GLU A 190 -7.42 24.00 19.00
N LEU A 191 -8.46 24.35 19.76
CA LEU A 191 -8.50 25.65 20.39
C LEU A 191 -7.44 25.66 21.51
N LEU A 192 -6.33 26.34 21.23
CA LEU A 192 -5.28 26.61 22.20
C LEU A 192 -5.54 27.96 22.88
N ASP A 193 -5.21 28.06 24.17
CA ASP A 193 -5.13 29.34 24.85
C ASP A 193 -3.85 30.11 24.45
N GLU A 194 -3.72 31.36 24.89
CA GLU A 194 -2.53 32.22 24.68
C GLU A 194 -1.23 31.57 25.17
N ASP A 195 -1.31 30.67 26.16
CA ASP A 195 -0.18 29.92 26.71
C ASP A 195 0.08 28.57 26.01
N GLY A 196 -0.71 28.21 24.99
CA GLY A 196 -0.55 26.97 24.22
C GLY A 196 -1.20 25.73 24.83
N ASP A 197 -1.97 25.89 25.91
CA ASP A 197 -2.73 24.81 26.52
C ASP A 197 -4.04 24.53 25.77
N LYS A 198 -4.43 23.25 25.68
CA LYS A 198 -5.67 22.83 24.99
C LYS A 198 -6.90 23.22 25.79
N MET A 199 -7.87 23.84 25.13
CA MET A 199 -9.19 24.12 25.69
C MET A 199 -10.03 22.83 25.67
N LEU A 200 -10.04 22.13 26.80
CA LEU A 200 -10.81 20.90 27.02
C LEU A 200 -12.06 21.18 27.87
N LEU A 201 -13.08 20.33 27.70
CA LEU A 201 -14.25 20.24 28.57
C LEU A 201 -13.86 19.57 29.90
N GLU A 202 -14.77 19.65 30.88
CA GLU A 202 -14.57 19.05 32.22
C GLU A 202 -14.34 17.53 32.17
N ASP A 203 -14.88 16.87 31.16
CA ASP A 203 -14.68 15.43 30.90
C ASP A 203 -13.46 15.13 30.03
N SER A 204 -12.53 16.09 29.89
CA SER A 204 -11.33 16.01 29.05
C SER A 204 -11.56 15.87 27.54
N ASN A 205 -12.80 16.04 27.07
CA ASN A 205 -13.12 16.08 25.64
C ASN A 205 -12.85 17.47 25.01
N THR A 206 -12.50 17.51 23.73
CA THR A 206 -12.24 18.76 22.99
C THR A 206 -13.54 19.51 22.64
N ILE A 207 -13.49 20.85 22.58
CA ILE A 207 -14.66 21.71 22.29
C ILE A 207 -15.08 21.68 20.81
N ILE A 208 -14.14 21.40 19.90
CA ILE A 208 -14.43 21.30 18.47
C ILE A 208 -14.95 19.89 18.15
N LEU A 209 -16.10 19.84 17.48
CA LEU A 209 -16.75 18.62 16.98
C LEU A 209 -16.31 18.41 15.54
N GLU A 210 -15.38 17.50 15.31
CA GLU A 210 -14.99 17.09 13.96
C GLU A 210 -15.29 15.60 13.75
N GLY A 211 -16.26 15.33 12.86
CA GLY A 211 -16.49 14.02 12.25
C GLY A 211 -17.09 12.95 13.17
N ASP A 212 -17.84 12.02 12.58
CA ASP A 212 -18.25 10.79 13.26
C ASP A 212 -17.00 10.11 13.83
N THR A 213 -16.82 10.16 15.15
CA THR A 213 -16.06 9.12 15.82
C THR A 213 -16.82 7.84 15.52
N PHE A 214 -16.33 7.02 14.60
CA PHE A 214 -16.73 5.63 14.53
C PHE A 214 -16.33 5.04 15.88
N GLU A 215 -17.25 5.08 16.85
CA GLU A 215 -17.12 4.20 17.99
C GLU A 215 -16.97 2.82 17.38
N ASN A 216 -15.84 2.17 17.66
CA ASN A 216 -15.68 0.75 17.41
C ASN A 216 -16.89 0.10 18.07
N ARG A 217 -17.93 -0.20 17.27
CA ARG A 217 -18.98 -1.07 17.74
C ARG A 217 -18.24 -2.36 18.04
N ALA A 218 -18.08 -2.66 19.32
CA ALA A 218 -17.57 -3.95 19.72
C ALA A 218 -18.34 -4.98 18.90
N ASN A 219 -17.64 -5.92 18.28
CA ASN A 219 -18.27 -7.04 17.58
C ASN A 219 -19.21 -7.85 18.52
N THR A 220 -19.11 -7.57 19.82
CA THR A 220 -20.01 -8.00 20.90
C THR A 220 -21.12 -6.97 21.19
N ALA A 221 -21.67 -6.28 20.19
CA ALA A 221 -22.97 -5.65 20.33
C ALA A 221 -24.06 -6.75 20.36
N ASP A 222 -24.05 -7.52 21.44
CA ASP A 222 -25.14 -8.13 22.21
C ASP A 222 -26.33 -8.79 21.48
N ASN A 223 -26.13 -9.35 20.28
CA ASN A 223 -27.12 -10.31 19.76
C ASN A 223 -26.89 -11.72 20.31
N ASP A 224 -25.63 -12.15 20.44
CA ASP A 224 -25.29 -13.47 20.97
C ASP A 224 -25.50 -13.56 22.50
N PHE A 225 -25.27 -12.47 23.24
CA PHE A 225 -25.56 -12.41 24.67
C PHE A 225 -27.08 -12.46 24.93
N ILE A 226 -27.87 -11.62 24.22
CA ILE A 226 -29.33 -11.62 24.36
C ILE A 226 -29.96 -12.94 23.92
N THR A 227 -29.42 -13.62 22.90
CA THR A 227 -29.90 -14.95 22.49
C THR A 227 -29.46 -16.07 23.42
N SER A 228 -28.35 -15.92 24.15
CA SER A 228 -27.88 -16.91 25.13
C SER A 228 -28.57 -16.83 26.49
N GLU A 229 -29.07 -15.65 26.89
CA GLU A 229 -29.82 -15.46 28.13
C GLU A 229 -31.30 -15.85 27.97
N VAL A 230 -31.84 -15.79 26.75
CA VAL A 230 -33.16 -16.34 26.39
C VAL A 230 -33.04 -17.87 26.29
N ASN A 231 -33.09 -18.53 27.44
CA ASN A 231 -33.25 -19.99 27.50
C ASN A 231 -34.66 -20.36 27.02
N ASP A 232 -34.81 -21.47 26.30
CA ASP A 232 -36.10 -21.96 25.75
C ASP A 232 -37.23 -22.06 26.81
N ASP A 233 -36.88 -22.12 28.09
CA ASP A 233 -37.82 -22.16 29.23
C ASP A 233 -38.51 -20.81 29.51
N ASP A 234 -38.00 -19.68 29.02
CA ASP A 234 -38.59 -18.33 29.21
C ASP A 234 -39.52 -17.90 28.04
N ILE A 235 -39.64 -18.71 26.99
CA ILE A 235 -40.58 -18.48 25.88
C ILE A 235 -41.92 -19.16 26.18
N LEU A 236 -43.00 -18.37 26.19
CA LEU A 236 -44.37 -18.87 26.36
C LEU A 236 -44.87 -19.51 25.06
N ASP A 237 -44.90 -20.84 24.97
CA ASP A 237 -45.51 -21.58 23.87
C ASP A 237 -47.03 -21.82 24.09
N PHE A 238 -47.87 -21.32 23.18
CA PHE A 238 -49.33 -21.48 23.20
C PHE A 238 -49.85 -22.59 22.29
N SER A 239 -48.96 -23.41 21.72
CA SER A 239 -49.31 -24.49 20.80
C SER A 239 -50.09 -25.63 21.48
N GLU A 240 -49.84 -25.88 22.77
CA GLU A 240 -50.41 -27.02 23.49
C GLU A 240 -51.68 -26.69 24.30
N ALA A 241 -51.78 -25.50 24.91
CA ALA A 241 -53.02 -25.02 25.54
C ALA A 241 -53.02 -23.50 25.70
N ASN A 242 -53.97 -22.81 25.05
CA ASN A 242 -54.14 -21.37 25.18
C ASN A 242 -54.85 -21.03 26.52
N PRO A 243 -54.19 -20.31 27.46
CA PRO A 243 -54.75 -19.97 28.76
C PRO A 243 -55.85 -18.88 28.71
N PHE A 244 -56.11 -18.28 27.55
CA PHE A 244 -57.13 -17.24 27.35
C PHE A 244 -58.35 -17.70 26.54
N ALA A 245 -58.43 -18.98 26.18
CA ALA A 245 -59.63 -19.50 25.54
C ALA A 245 -60.76 -19.56 26.59
N LEU A 246 -61.68 -18.59 26.53
CA LEU A 246 -62.95 -18.64 27.26
C LEU A 246 -63.72 -19.90 26.81
N THR A 247 -63.65 -20.97 27.59
CA THR A 247 -64.63 -22.06 27.46
C THR A 247 -65.96 -21.51 27.93
N LYS A 248 -66.77 -21.07 26.96
CA LYS A 248 -68.18 -20.81 27.21
C LYS A 248 -68.87 -22.16 27.31
N GLU A 249 -68.87 -22.73 28.51
CA GLU A 249 -69.75 -23.86 28.82
C GLU A 249 -71.20 -23.33 28.90
N TRP A 250 -72.08 -23.97 28.14
CA TRP A 250 -73.54 -23.78 28.18
C TRP A 250 -74.15 -24.98 28.89
#